data_AF-A0A8J7X109-F1
#
_entry.id   AF-A0A8J7X109-F1
#
_cell.length_a   1.000
_cell.length_b   1.000
_cell.length_c   1.000
_cell.angle_alpha   90.00
_cell.angle_beta   90.00
_cell.angle_gamma   90.00
#
_symmetry.space_group_name_H-M   'P 1'
#
loop_
_entity.id
_entity.type
_entity.pdbx_description
1 polymer ?
#
loop_
_entity_poly.entity_id
_entity_poly.type
_entity_poly.pdbx_seq_one_letter_code
_entity_poly.pdbx_strand_id
1 'polypeptide(L)'
;HKADDKYAEASAASILAKVERDRDIEKLKDIWGDFGSGYPSDPLTQDFIRKLREKGAYPDFIRKSWSTVSSEKQAKLFEPEK
;
A
#
# COMPACT_ATOMS: atom_id res chain seq x y z
N HIS A 1 8.18 -18.83 -12.82
CA HIS A 1 8.34 -17.90 -11.68
C HIS A 1 9.62 -17.08 -11.86
N LYS A 2 9.61 -15.78 -11.51
CA LYS A 2 10.74 -14.82 -11.62
C LYS A 2 11.30 -14.64 -13.04
N ALA A 3 10.43 -14.24 -13.97
CA ALA A 3 10.84 -14.02 -15.36
C ALA A 3 11.82 -12.84 -15.49
N ASP A 4 11.69 -11.84 -14.63
CA ASP A 4 12.55 -10.65 -14.56
C ASP A 4 14.00 -10.95 -14.14
N ASP A 5 14.28 -12.08 -13.51
CA ASP A 5 15.66 -12.51 -13.19
C ASP A 5 16.32 -13.26 -14.36
N LYS A 6 15.53 -13.70 -15.34
CA LYS A 6 15.97 -14.64 -16.39
C LYS A 6 15.95 -14.05 -17.79
N TYR A 7 15.11 -13.05 -18.04
CA TYR A 7 14.91 -12.45 -19.35
C TYR A 7 15.04 -10.93 -19.25
N ALA A 8 15.93 -10.34 -20.05
CA ALA A 8 16.24 -8.91 -20.00
C ALA A 8 15.01 -8.05 -20.32
N GLU A 9 14.12 -8.52 -21.19
CA GLU A 9 12.86 -7.86 -21.54
C GLU A 9 11.92 -7.79 -20.34
N ALA A 10 11.83 -8.86 -19.56
CA ALA A 10 11.04 -8.89 -18.33
C ALA A 10 11.68 -8.03 -17.23
N SER A 11 13.01 -7.97 -17.15
CA SER A 11 13.72 -7.07 -16.23
C SER A 11 13.41 -5.61 -16.57
N ALA A 12 13.52 -5.22 -17.84
CA ALA A 12 13.22 -3.87 -18.31
C ALA A 12 11.76 -3.47 -18.02
N ALA A 13 10.81 -4.37 -18.29
CA ALA A 13 9.41 -4.15 -17.95
C ALA A 13 9.19 -3.97 -16.43
N SER A 14 9.88 -4.77 -15.60
CA SER A 14 9.82 -4.67 -14.13
C SER A 14 10.37 -3.34 -13.63
N ILE A 15 11.44 -2.82 -14.23
CA ILE A 15 12.00 -1.49 -13.91
C ILE A 15 10.98 -0.40 -14.25
N LEU A 16 10.46 -0.38 -15.47
CA LEU A 16 9.49 0.62 -15.91
C LEU A 16 8.24 0.63 -15.03
N ALA A 17 7.71 -0.56 -14.70
CA ALA A 17 6.55 -0.70 -13.84
C ALA A 17 6.80 -0.17 -12.41
N LYS A 18 7.98 -0.43 -11.83
CA LYS A 18 8.34 0.07 -10.49
C LYS A 18 8.50 1.58 -10.49
N VAL A 19 9.20 2.14 -11.48
CA VAL A 19 9.41 3.59 -11.59
C VAL A 19 8.08 4.34 -11.72
N GLU A 20 7.17 3.85 -12.56
CA GLU A 20 5.87 4.52 -12.74
C GLU A 20 4.98 4.39 -11.50
N ARG A 21 4.98 3.21 -10.86
CA ARG A 21 4.31 3.03 -9.57
C ARG A 21 4.82 4.04 -8.53
N ASP A 22 6.14 4.16 -8.38
CA ASP A 22 6.72 5.01 -7.34
C ASP A 22 6.41 6.50 -7.62
N ARG A 23 6.39 6.92 -8.90
CA ARG A 23 5.92 8.27 -9.28
C ARG A 23 4.47 8.52 -8.90
N ASP A 24 3.58 7.58 -9.14
CA ASP A 24 2.16 7.73 -8.79
C ASP A 24 1.95 7.73 -7.27
N ILE A 25 2.74 6.96 -6.52
CA ILE A 25 2.72 7.00 -5.05
C ILE A 25 3.16 8.37 -4.54
N GLU A 26 4.22 8.97 -5.08
CA GLU A 26 4.65 10.31 -4.66
C GLU A 26 3.60 11.39 -4.96
N LYS A 27 2.94 11.35 -6.13
CA LYS A 27 1.79 12.24 -6.42
C LYS A 27 0.65 12.08 -5.40
N LEU A 28 0.39 10.85 -4.94
CA LEU A 28 -0.63 10.61 -3.91
C LEU A 28 -0.19 11.16 -2.55
N LYS A 29 1.10 11.05 -2.20
CA LYS A 29 1.64 11.60 -0.95
C LYS A 29 1.59 13.13 -0.92
N ASP A 30 1.75 13.80 -2.06
CA ASP A 30 1.59 15.26 -2.15
C ASP A 30 0.17 15.72 -1.77
N ILE A 31 -0.84 14.89 -2.03
CA ILE A 31 -2.26 15.21 -1.78
C ILE A 31 -2.73 14.72 -0.41
N TRP A 32 -2.31 13.51 0.00
CA TRP A 32 -2.84 12.80 1.17
C TRP A 32 -1.88 12.76 2.37
N GLY A 33 -0.66 13.27 2.20
CA GLY A 33 0.44 13.11 3.14
C GLY A 33 1.14 11.76 3.00
N ASP A 34 2.25 11.60 3.71
CA ASP A 34 3.01 10.36 3.67
C ASP A 34 2.26 9.22 4.39
N PHE A 35 1.79 8.26 3.61
CA PHE A 35 1.17 7.02 4.07
C PHE A 35 2.11 5.81 3.99
N GLY A 36 3.41 6.05 3.81
CA GLY A 36 4.41 5.00 3.61
C GLY A 36 4.38 4.40 2.20
N SER A 37 4.72 3.11 2.12
CA SER A 37 4.92 2.38 0.87
C SER A 37 3.63 1.90 0.19
N GLY A 38 2.50 1.93 0.89
CA GLY A 38 1.23 1.35 0.43
C GLY A 38 1.14 -0.16 0.59
N TYR A 39 2.15 -0.81 1.18
CA TYR A 39 2.12 -2.24 1.50
C TYR A 39 1.49 -2.50 2.86
N PRO A 40 0.79 -3.63 3.03
CA PRO A 40 0.16 -3.98 4.29
C PRO A 40 1.17 -4.35 5.38
N SER A 41 2.44 -4.56 5.05
CA SER A 41 3.52 -4.79 6.00
C SER A 41 4.15 -3.51 6.55
N ASP A 42 3.82 -2.36 5.97
CA ASP A 42 4.38 -1.07 6.36
C ASP A 42 3.56 -0.46 7.51
N PRO A 43 4.20 -0.18 8.67
CA PRO A 43 3.51 0.42 9.81
C PRO A 43 2.83 1.75 9.49
N LEU A 44 3.42 2.58 8.62
CA LEU A 44 2.83 3.87 8.24
C LEU A 44 1.58 3.68 7.38
N THR A 45 1.60 2.70 6.48
CA THR A 45 0.43 2.36 5.66
C THR A 45 -0.70 1.78 6.50
N GLN A 46 -0.37 0.94 7.49
CA GLN A 46 -1.35 0.41 8.43
C GLN A 46 -2.00 1.53 9.26
N ASP A 47 -1.20 2.47 9.76
CA ASP A 47 -1.67 3.64 10.50
C ASP A 47 -2.59 4.53 9.65
N PHE A 48 -2.21 4.79 8.40
CA PHE A 48 -3.02 5.55 7.45
C PHE A 48 -4.37 4.88 7.19
N ILE A 49 -4.40 3.56 6.94
CA ILE A 49 -5.65 2.81 6.73
C ILE A 49 -6.52 2.84 8.00
N ARG A 50 -5.92 2.76 9.19
CA ARG A 50 -6.66 2.86 10.46
C ARG A 50 -7.36 4.21 10.59
N LYS A 51 -6.65 5.31 10.33
CA LYS A 51 -7.22 6.67 10.35
C LYS A 51 -8.35 6.85 9.32
N LEU A 52 -8.24 6.24 8.14
CA LEU A 52 -9.30 6.25 7.14
C LEU A 52 -10.53 5.45 7.59
N ARG A 53 -10.32 4.31 8.25
CA ARG A 53 -11.40 3.50 8.83
C ARG A 53 -12.18 4.26 9.89
N GLU A 54 -11.49 4.98 10.78
CA GLU A 54 -12.13 5.86 11.79
C GLU A 54 -12.99 6.96 11.15
N LYS A 55 -12.55 7.50 10.01
CA LYS A 55 -13.31 8.49 9.22
C LYS A 55 -14.48 7.88 8.42
N GLY A 56 -14.53 6.55 8.29
CA GLY A 56 -15.59 5.84 7.55
C GLY A 56 -15.57 6.02 6.03
N ALA A 57 -14.54 6.68 5.48
CA ALA A 57 -14.44 6.97 4.06
C ALA A 57 -13.07 6.56 3.52
N TYR A 58 -13.07 5.76 2.45
CA TYR A 58 -11.86 5.32 1.75
C TYR A 58 -11.75 6.04 0.41
N PRO A 59 -10.61 6.70 0.12
CA PRO A 59 -10.31 7.25 -1.19
C PRO A 59 -10.31 6.17 -2.27
N ASP A 60 -10.54 6.56 -3.53
CA ASP A 60 -10.67 5.61 -4.64
C ASP A 60 -9.38 4.82 -4.95
N PHE A 61 -8.22 5.36 -4.59
CA PHE A 61 -6.95 4.65 -4.75
C PHE A 61 -6.74 3.50 -3.75
N ILE A 62 -7.59 3.41 -2.70
CA ILE A 62 -7.55 2.30 -1.75
C ILE A 62 -8.31 1.10 -2.30
N ARG A 63 -7.62 -0.05 -2.38
CA ARG A 63 -8.21 -1.32 -2.78
C ARG A 63 -9.08 -1.88 -1.66
N LYS A 64 -10.39 -1.61 -1.71
CA LYS A 64 -11.37 -2.03 -0.69
C LYS A 64 -11.48 -3.55 -0.51
N SER A 65 -11.11 -4.32 -1.53
CA SER A 65 -11.08 -5.79 -1.48
C SER A 65 -9.88 -6.37 -0.73
N TRP A 66 -8.88 -5.55 -0.37
CA TRP A 66 -7.74 -6.03 0.39
C TRP A 66 -8.15 -6.45 1.79
N SER A 67 -7.64 -7.60 2.23
CA SER A 67 -7.84 -8.09 3.58
C SER A 67 -7.36 -7.06 4.60
N THR A 68 -6.29 -6.31 4.38
CA THR A 68 -5.86 -5.24 5.30
C THR A 68 -6.92 -4.14 5.52
N VAL A 69 -7.75 -3.88 4.51
CA VAL A 69 -8.87 -2.93 4.60
C VAL A 69 -10.11 -3.61 5.20
N SER A 70 -10.38 -4.87 4.84
CA SER A 70 -11.57 -5.63 5.22
C SER A 70 -11.47 -6.38 6.55
N SER A 71 -10.29 -6.76 7.01
CA SER A 71 -10.13 -7.78 8.05
C SER A 71 -10.06 -7.19 9.46
N GLU A 72 -10.99 -7.65 10.29
CA GLU A 72 -11.03 -7.37 11.73
C GLU A 72 -9.83 -7.97 12.48
N LYS A 73 -9.18 -9.01 11.91
CA LYS A 73 -8.01 -9.66 12.52
C LYS A 73 -6.78 -8.75 12.59
N GLN A 74 -6.63 -7.83 11.64
CA GLN A 74 -5.58 -6.83 11.72
C GLN A 74 -5.91 -5.74 12.75
N ALA A 75 -7.18 -5.42 13.01
CA ALA A 75 -7.56 -4.51 14.10
C ALA A 75 -7.00 -4.95 15.47
N LYS A 76 -6.93 -6.27 15.72
CA LYS A 76 -6.30 -6.84 16.91
C LYS A 76 -4.77 -6.75 16.95
N LEU A 77 -4.08 -6.65 15.81
CA LEU A 77 -2.64 -6.39 15.75
C LEU A 77 -2.30 -4.94 16.12
N PHE A 78 -3.31 -4.08 16.19
CA PHE A 78 -3.18 -2.64 16.40
C PHE A 78 -3.75 -2.15 17.74
N GLU A 79 -4.21 -3.07 18.60
CA GLU A 79 -4.47 -2.74 20.00
C GLU A 79 -3.12 -2.70 20.73
N PRO A 80 -2.77 -1.58 21.42
CA PRO A 80 -1.58 -1.57 22.25
C PRO A 80 -1.73 -2.64 23.34
N GLU A 81 -0.71 -3.49 23.53
CA GLU A 81 -0.67 -4.39 24.68
C GLU A 81 -0.83 -3.55 25.95
N LYS A 82 -1.80 -3.94 26.79
CA LYS A 82 -2.15 -3.26 28.04
C LYS A 82 -0.99 -3.22 29.03
#